data_AF-A0AAV3SFX4-F1
#
_entry.id   AF-A0AAV3SFX4-F1
#
_cell.length_a   1.000
_cell.length_b   1.000
_cell.length_c   1.000
_cell.angle_alpha   90.00
_cell.angle_beta   90.00
_cell.angle_gamma   90.00
#
_symmetry.space_group_name_H-M   'P 1'
#
loop_
_entity.id
_entity.type
_entity.pdbx_description
1 polymer ?
#
loop_
_entity_poly.entity_id
_entity_poly.type
_entity_poly.pdbx_seq_one_letter_code
_entity_poly.pdbx_strand_id
1 'polypeptide(L)'
;MFGRRETVETLENTPTLRPIEHPSSIDDLVDAIEEIAVERVRSPPEKPVRTIQRVHGKLDNEEAQDQYVSDTILQRRINAARREFNTWVGRELRSQRIPSPAEAGPSNYNFKKAREKSRYARESSETLDEKLDRVRAAANGARGRALEAVGSSVAEENAKKAETKRDAVRDELESGMIVEFRNPRLTIGRVVRVNQKTVTVEYDRGYTKDPLTDEELDPMAQTRVDLDSQWLTLLTNAETIEEAEQQRDEATDN
;
A
#
# COMPACT_ATOMS: atom_id res chain seq x y z
N MET A 1 7.51 -7.04 -29.52
CA MET A 1 8.26 -8.18 -28.95
C MET A 1 9.66 -8.12 -29.53
N PHE A 2 10.67 -7.79 -28.73
CA PHE A 2 12.05 -7.60 -29.22
C PHE A 2 12.69 -8.94 -29.59
N GLY A 3 13.65 -8.88 -30.49
CA GLY A 3 14.40 -10.06 -30.88
C GLY A 3 15.36 -10.48 -29.77
N ARG A 4 15.59 -11.80 -29.64
CA ARG A 4 16.54 -12.40 -28.68
C ARG A 4 17.90 -11.69 -28.63
N ARG A 5 18.42 -11.27 -29.80
CA ARG A 5 19.72 -10.59 -29.91
C ARG A 5 19.74 -9.24 -29.19
N GLU A 6 18.67 -8.46 -29.32
CA GLU A 6 18.51 -7.17 -28.65
C GLU A 6 18.41 -7.39 -27.13
N THR A 7 17.63 -8.38 -26.68
CA THR A 7 17.57 -8.74 -25.25
C THR A 7 18.93 -9.13 -24.68
N VAL A 8 19.73 -9.90 -25.42
CA VAL A 8 21.09 -10.27 -25.02
C VAL A 8 21.98 -9.04 -24.89
N GLU A 9 21.96 -8.15 -25.89
CA GLU A 9 22.72 -6.91 -25.87
C GLU A 9 22.32 -6.01 -24.69
N THR A 10 21.02 -5.85 -24.43
CA THR A 10 20.53 -5.10 -23.26
C THR A 10 21.06 -5.70 -21.97
N LEU A 11 20.98 -7.02 -21.78
CA LEU A 11 21.46 -7.70 -20.58
C LEU A 11 22.98 -7.65 -20.40
N GLU A 12 23.74 -7.60 -21.50
CA GLU A 12 25.20 -7.44 -21.47
C GLU A 12 25.63 -6.02 -21.08
N ASN A 13 24.84 -5.03 -21.49
CA ASN A 13 25.07 -3.63 -21.17
C ASN A 13 24.52 -3.22 -19.79
N THR A 14 23.70 -4.06 -19.16
CA THR A 14 23.19 -3.80 -17.80
C THR A 14 24.35 -3.75 -16.79
N PRO A 15 24.56 -2.61 -16.10
CA PRO A 15 25.62 -2.50 -15.12
C PRO A 15 25.38 -3.38 -13.90
N THR A 16 26.46 -3.89 -13.31
CA THR A 16 26.40 -4.61 -12.02
C THR A 16 26.11 -3.61 -10.90
N LEU A 17 25.03 -3.84 -10.17
CA LEU A 17 24.61 -2.98 -9.07
C LEU A 17 25.51 -3.18 -7.85
N ARG A 18 26.14 -2.11 -7.39
CA ARG A 18 26.97 -2.11 -6.17
C ARG A 18 26.10 -1.95 -4.91
N PRO A 19 26.51 -2.50 -3.76
CA PRO A 19 25.84 -2.22 -2.49
C PRO A 19 25.83 -0.71 -2.19
N ILE A 20 24.75 -0.23 -1.60
CA ILE A 20 24.71 1.10 -0.97
C ILE A 20 25.37 1.02 0.41
N GLU A 21 26.23 1.97 0.73
CA GLU A 21 27.03 1.96 1.97
C GLU A 21 26.56 3.01 2.99
N HIS A 22 26.34 4.25 2.53
CA HIS A 22 25.96 5.37 3.39
C HIS A 22 24.85 6.20 2.72
N PRO A 23 23.60 5.72 2.69
CA PRO A 23 22.49 6.52 2.19
C PRO A 23 22.34 7.76 3.08
N SER A 24 22.25 8.92 2.44
CA SER A 24 22.10 10.24 3.05
C SER A 24 20.70 10.82 2.86
N SER A 25 19.94 10.26 1.92
CA SER A 25 18.59 10.69 1.58
C SER A 25 17.68 9.50 1.32
N ILE A 26 16.37 9.77 1.33
CA ILE A 26 15.37 8.80 0.88
C ILE A 26 15.54 8.45 -0.61
N ASP A 27 16.01 9.41 -1.40
CA ASP A 27 16.26 9.26 -2.84
C ASP A 27 17.37 8.22 -3.08
N ASP A 28 18.43 8.21 -2.26
CA ASP A 28 19.48 7.18 -2.33
C ASP A 28 18.91 5.76 -2.17
N LEU A 29 17.89 5.59 -1.31
CA LEU A 29 17.22 4.30 -1.11
C LEU A 29 16.27 3.96 -2.27
N VAL A 30 15.56 4.96 -2.79
CA VAL A 30 14.63 4.82 -3.91
C VAL A 30 15.38 4.49 -5.19
N ASP A 31 16.39 5.28 -5.55
CA ASP A 31 17.23 5.09 -6.73
C ASP A 31 17.89 3.71 -6.69
N ALA A 32 18.40 3.29 -5.53
CA ALA A 32 18.99 1.96 -5.37
C ALA A 32 18.01 0.80 -5.62
N ILE A 33 16.71 1.04 -5.50
CA ILE A 33 15.66 0.06 -5.81
C ILE A 33 15.21 0.20 -7.26
N GLU A 34 15.08 1.42 -7.78
CA GLU A 34 14.69 1.68 -9.18
C GLU A 34 15.74 1.18 -10.17
N GLU A 35 17.02 1.23 -9.80
CA GLU A 35 18.12 0.59 -10.54
C GLU A 35 17.96 -0.92 -10.71
N ILE A 36 17.09 -1.59 -9.94
CA ILE A 36 16.73 -3.02 -10.10
C ILE A 36 15.76 -3.17 -11.29
N ALA A 37 16.20 -2.71 -12.46
CA ALA A 37 15.46 -2.71 -13.69
C ALA A 37 16.39 -3.05 -14.86
N VAL A 38 15.82 -3.60 -15.92
CA VAL A 38 16.49 -3.78 -17.20
C VAL A 38 15.53 -3.30 -18.26
N GLU A 39 15.94 -2.31 -19.05
CA GLU A 39 15.09 -1.72 -20.07
C GLU A 39 14.42 -2.83 -20.92
N ARG A 40 13.09 -2.76 -21.07
CA ARG A 40 12.26 -3.71 -21.85
C ARG A 40 12.26 -5.18 -21.38
N VAL A 41 13.08 -5.58 -20.41
CA VAL A 41 13.14 -6.95 -19.86
C VAL A 41 12.47 -7.02 -18.49
N ARG A 42 12.73 -6.03 -17.64
CA ARG A 42 12.18 -5.97 -16.28
C ARG A 42 11.96 -4.51 -15.87
N SER A 43 10.71 -4.17 -15.63
CA SER A 43 10.33 -2.84 -15.14
C SER A 43 10.87 -2.58 -13.72
N PRO A 44 11.10 -1.31 -13.36
CA PRO A 44 11.44 -0.93 -12.00
C PRO A 44 10.41 -1.44 -10.98
N PRO A 45 10.84 -1.89 -9.79
CA PRO A 45 9.93 -2.44 -8.78
C PRO A 45 9.19 -1.32 -8.03
N GLU A 46 8.04 -0.92 -8.55
CA GLU A 46 7.23 0.19 -8.00
C GLU A 46 6.73 -0.04 -6.57
N LYS A 47 6.36 -1.29 -6.23
CA LYS A 47 5.71 -1.59 -4.92
C LYS A 47 6.62 -1.29 -3.72
N PRO A 48 7.89 -1.74 -3.69
CA PRO A 48 8.85 -1.33 -2.67
C PRO A 48 9.09 0.19 -2.63
N VAL A 49 9.30 0.83 -3.78
CA VAL A 49 9.54 2.29 -3.90
C VAL A 49 8.41 3.08 -3.25
N ARG A 50 7.17 2.84 -3.70
CA ARG A 50 5.97 3.50 -3.14
C ARG A 50 5.82 3.23 -1.64
N THR A 51 6.21 2.05 -1.17
CA THR A 51 6.13 1.72 0.26
C THR A 51 7.12 2.56 1.07
N ILE A 52 8.37 2.66 0.62
CA ILE A 52 9.42 3.44 1.27
C ILE A 52 9.05 4.91 1.32
N GLN A 53 8.72 5.51 0.17
CA GLN A 53 8.30 6.92 0.09
C GLN A 53 7.11 7.22 1.00
N ARG A 54 6.07 6.37 0.95
CA ARG A 54 4.87 6.53 1.78
C ARG A 54 5.16 6.39 3.27
N VAL A 55 6.06 5.49 3.67
CA VAL A 55 6.39 5.30 5.09
C VAL A 55 7.23 6.47 5.59
N HIS A 56 8.26 6.85 4.84
CA HIS A 56 9.11 7.99 5.16
C HIS A 56 8.30 9.29 5.27
N GLY A 57 7.47 9.61 4.26
CA GLY A 57 6.63 10.82 4.27
C GLY A 57 5.50 10.83 5.31
N LYS A 58 5.33 9.76 6.09
CA LYS A 58 4.39 9.71 7.24
C LYS A 58 5.06 9.96 8.58
N LEU A 59 6.39 10.04 8.62
CA LEU A 59 7.15 10.42 9.79
C LEU A 59 7.13 11.95 9.87
N ASP A 60 6.54 12.49 10.93
CA ASP A 60 6.36 13.93 11.09
C ASP A 60 7.59 14.58 11.77
N ASN A 61 8.54 13.77 12.24
CA ASN A 61 9.80 14.17 12.87
C ASN A 61 10.99 13.96 11.90
N GLU A 62 11.75 15.02 11.64
CA GLU A 62 12.94 15.03 10.78
C GLU A 62 14.03 14.07 11.30
N GLU A 63 14.28 14.02 12.60
CA GLU A 63 15.23 13.08 13.20
C GLU A 63 14.77 11.63 12.98
N ALA A 64 13.46 11.36 13.01
CA ALA A 64 12.94 10.02 12.69
C ALA A 64 13.10 9.70 11.19
N GLN A 65 12.96 10.68 10.31
CA GLN A 65 13.24 10.52 8.89
C GLN A 65 14.71 10.15 8.65
N ASP A 66 15.65 10.82 9.33
CA ASP A 66 17.09 10.50 9.26
C ASP A 66 17.40 9.09 9.80
N GLN A 67 16.78 8.71 10.92
CA GLN A 67 16.90 7.35 11.46
C GLN A 67 16.30 6.29 10.52
N TYR A 68 15.27 6.65 9.76
CA TYR A 68 14.69 5.77 8.76
C TYR A 68 15.63 5.54 7.58
N VAL A 69 16.25 6.61 7.05
CA VAL A 69 17.21 6.55 5.94
C VAL A 69 18.42 5.71 6.32
N SER A 70 18.90 5.85 7.55
CA SER A 70 20.05 5.12 8.09
C SER A 70 19.72 3.71 8.64
N ASP A 71 18.48 3.21 8.47
CA ASP A 71 18.07 1.90 8.99
C ASP A 71 18.87 0.74 8.36
N THR A 72 19.77 0.17 9.17
CA THR A 72 20.70 -0.88 8.73
C THR A 72 20.01 -2.15 8.22
N ILE A 73 18.80 -2.47 8.72
CA ILE A 73 18.04 -3.66 8.30
C ILE A 73 17.47 -3.42 6.91
N LEU A 74 16.84 -2.27 6.68
CA LEU A 74 16.31 -1.86 5.37
C LEU A 74 17.42 -1.84 4.34
N GLN A 75 18.53 -1.17 4.64
CA GLN A 75 19.72 -1.13 3.78
C GLN A 75 20.23 -2.54 3.44
N ARG A 76 20.34 -3.43 4.44
CA ARG A 76 20.76 -4.83 4.22
C ARG A 76 19.82 -5.57 3.28
N ARG A 77 18.50 -5.32 3.35
CA ARG A 77 17.51 -5.94 2.45
C ARG A 77 17.61 -5.39 1.03
N ILE A 78 17.78 -4.09 0.86
CA ILE A 78 18.01 -3.46 -0.46
C ILE A 78 19.28 -4.04 -1.09
N ASN A 79 20.37 -4.11 -0.35
CA ASN A 79 21.63 -4.71 -0.81
C ASN A 79 21.52 -6.22 -1.10
N ALA A 80 20.62 -6.94 -0.44
CA ALA A 80 20.33 -8.33 -0.77
C ALA A 80 19.56 -8.45 -2.10
N ALA A 81 18.60 -7.57 -2.35
CA ALA A 81 17.86 -7.52 -3.62
C ALA A 81 18.78 -7.14 -4.80
N ARG A 82 19.64 -6.13 -4.63
CA ARG A 82 20.64 -5.71 -5.65
C ARG A 82 21.61 -6.84 -6.03
N ARG A 83 22.09 -7.62 -5.05
CA ARG A 83 22.93 -8.80 -5.31
C ARG A 83 22.19 -9.92 -6.04
N GLU A 84 20.93 -10.17 -5.67
CA GLU A 84 20.11 -11.15 -6.36
C GLU A 84 19.80 -10.71 -7.79
N PHE A 85 19.60 -9.42 -8.03
CA PHE A 85 19.44 -8.86 -9.37
C PHE A 85 20.64 -9.14 -10.28
N ASN A 86 21.86 -8.89 -9.80
CA ASN A 86 23.08 -9.23 -10.54
C ASN A 86 23.15 -10.74 -10.88
N THR A 87 22.69 -11.59 -9.95
CA THR A 87 22.62 -13.04 -10.15
C THR A 87 21.59 -13.41 -11.22
N TRP A 88 20.41 -12.80 -11.15
CA TRP A 88 19.33 -12.99 -12.11
C TRP A 88 19.73 -12.54 -13.51
N VAL A 89 20.29 -11.33 -13.68
CA VAL A 89 20.79 -10.82 -14.98
C VAL A 89 21.76 -11.82 -15.61
N GLY A 90 22.72 -12.33 -14.83
CA GLY A 90 23.67 -13.32 -15.34
C GLY A 90 23.03 -14.65 -15.74
N ARG A 91 21.97 -15.09 -15.06
CA ARG A 91 21.22 -16.32 -15.40
C ARG A 91 20.33 -16.11 -16.61
N GLU A 92 19.65 -14.97 -16.69
CA GLU A 92 18.80 -14.56 -17.81
C GLU A 92 19.64 -14.46 -19.09
N LEU A 93 20.79 -13.77 -19.03
CA LEU A 93 21.72 -13.67 -20.15
C LEU A 93 22.15 -15.05 -20.67
N ARG A 94 22.48 -15.99 -19.78
CA ARG A 94 22.83 -17.37 -20.17
C ARG A 94 21.68 -18.13 -20.81
N SER A 95 20.43 -17.85 -20.43
CA SER A 95 19.25 -18.42 -21.07
C SER A 95 19.05 -17.82 -22.46
N GLN A 96 19.13 -16.49 -22.59
CA GLN A 96 18.87 -15.76 -23.84
C GLN A 96 19.98 -15.96 -24.89
N ARG A 97 21.21 -16.27 -24.47
CA ARG A 97 22.31 -16.63 -25.39
C ARG A 97 22.08 -17.97 -26.10
N ILE A 98 21.18 -18.84 -25.62
CA ILE A 98 20.88 -20.09 -26.30
C ILE A 98 20.07 -19.76 -27.57
N PRO A 99 20.56 -20.12 -28.78
CA PRO A 99 19.85 -19.83 -30.03
C PRO A 99 18.52 -20.54 -30.07
N SER A 100 17.49 -19.95 -30.65
CA SER A 100 16.20 -20.61 -30.80
C SER A 100 16.28 -21.86 -31.70
N PRO A 101 15.32 -22.79 -31.63
CA PRO A 101 15.26 -23.93 -32.56
C PRO A 101 15.28 -23.52 -34.04
N ALA A 102 14.74 -22.34 -34.37
CA ALA A 102 14.77 -21.77 -35.72
C ALA A 102 16.18 -21.30 -36.14
N GLU A 103 17.00 -20.83 -35.18
CA GLU A 103 18.38 -20.39 -35.44
C GLU A 103 19.39 -21.54 -35.43
N ALA A 104 19.26 -22.50 -34.50
CA ALA A 104 20.17 -23.64 -34.38
C ALA A 104 19.83 -24.80 -35.34
N GLY A 105 18.58 -24.85 -35.82
CA GLY A 105 18.01 -26.02 -36.47
C GLY A 105 17.49 -27.04 -35.43
N PRO A 106 16.32 -27.67 -35.64
CA PRO A 106 15.71 -28.58 -34.64
C PRO A 106 16.59 -29.76 -34.22
N SER A 107 17.44 -30.25 -35.13
CA SER A 107 18.34 -31.38 -34.91
C SER A 107 19.58 -31.05 -34.09
N ASN A 108 20.04 -29.78 -34.10
CA ASN A 108 21.24 -29.33 -33.38
C ASN A 108 20.91 -28.56 -32.09
N TYR A 109 19.63 -28.29 -31.82
CA TYR A 109 19.19 -27.57 -30.64
C TYR A 109 19.17 -28.46 -29.39
N ASN A 110 19.93 -28.06 -28.37
CA ASN A 110 19.96 -28.79 -27.09
C ASN A 110 18.80 -28.37 -26.18
N PHE A 111 17.64 -29.00 -26.38
CA PHE A 111 16.43 -28.77 -25.59
C PHE A 111 16.64 -28.94 -24.08
N LYS A 112 17.44 -29.94 -23.66
CA LYS A 112 17.71 -30.20 -22.24
C LYS A 112 18.43 -29.02 -21.59
N LYS A 113 19.51 -28.55 -22.22
CA LYS A 113 20.28 -27.40 -21.75
C LYS A 113 19.45 -26.12 -21.74
N ALA A 114 18.65 -25.89 -22.78
CA ALA A 114 17.77 -24.73 -22.86
C ALA A 114 16.76 -24.70 -21.71
N ARG A 115 16.03 -25.80 -21.52
CA ARG A 115 15.04 -25.93 -20.44
C ARG A 115 15.66 -25.72 -19.06
N GLU A 116 16.86 -26.27 -18.84
CA GLU A 116 17.58 -26.11 -17.59
C GLU A 116 17.98 -24.65 -17.33
N LYS A 117 18.52 -23.93 -18.33
CA LYS A 117 18.91 -22.53 -18.16
C LYS A 117 17.70 -21.61 -17.97
N SER A 118 16.62 -21.83 -18.72
CA SER A 118 15.37 -21.09 -18.52
C SER A 118 14.77 -21.33 -17.14
N ARG A 119 14.81 -22.57 -16.63
CA ARG A 119 14.39 -22.87 -15.26
C ARG A 119 15.20 -22.08 -14.24
N TYR A 120 16.52 -22.09 -14.33
CA TYR A 120 17.37 -21.35 -13.38
C TYR A 120 17.19 -19.83 -13.43
N ALA A 121 16.93 -19.28 -14.62
CA ALA A 121 16.62 -17.86 -14.79
C ALA A 121 15.30 -17.52 -14.10
N ARG A 122 14.26 -18.34 -14.30
CA ARG A 122 12.97 -18.21 -13.64
C ARG A 122 13.08 -18.30 -12.11
N GLU A 123 13.74 -19.34 -11.58
CA GLU A 123 13.94 -19.51 -10.13
C GLU A 123 14.66 -18.30 -9.50
N SER A 124 15.62 -17.71 -10.21
CA SER A 124 16.30 -16.50 -9.74
C SER A 124 15.44 -15.25 -9.82
N SER A 125 14.56 -15.14 -10.82
CA SER A 125 13.56 -14.07 -10.88
C SER A 125 12.60 -14.15 -9.71
N GLU A 126 12.09 -15.35 -9.40
CA GLU A 126 11.21 -15.59 -8.25
C GLU A 126 11.94 -15.26 -6.94
N THR A 127 13.21 -15.66 -6.81
CA THR A 127 14.04 -15.29 -5.65
C THR A 127 14.22 -13.78 -5.52
N LEU A 128 14.43 -13.07 -6.64
CA LEU A 128 14.54 -11.60 -6.65
C LEU A 128 13.23 -10.95 -6.19
N ASP A 129 12.09 -11.43 -6.66
CA ASP A 129 10.76 -10.94 -6.24
C ASP A 129 10.57 -11.12 -4.73
N GLU A 130 10.95 -12.27 -4.17
CA GLU A 130 10.94 -12.47 -2.72
C GLU A 130 11.85 -11.49 -1.97
N LYS A 131 13.02 -11.15 -2.52
CA LYS A 131 13.92 -10.16 -1.89
C LYS A 131 13.28 -8.77 -1.89
N LEU A 132 12.62 -8.39 -2.98
CA LEU A 132 11.89 -7.12 -3.07
C LEU A 132 10.71 -7.06 -2.11
N ASP A 133 9.99 -8.16 -1.91
CA ASP A 133 8.94 -8.24 -0.88
C ASP A 133 9.52 -8.11 0.53
N ARG A 134 10.70 -8.67 0.79
CA ARG A 134 11.41 -8.47 2.06
C ARG A 134 11.88 -7.03 2.26
N VAL A 135 12.24 -6.30 1.21
CA VAL A 135 12.50 -4.85 1.28
C VAL A 135 11.23 -4.12 1.69
N ARG A 136 10.09 -4.42 1.06
CA ARG A 136 8.79 -3.84 1.42
C ARG A 136 8.41 -4.11 2.88
N ALA A 137 8.61 -5.33 3.37
CA ALA A 137 8.35 -5.66 4.77
C ALA A 137 9.30 -4.90 5.71
N ALA A 138 10.59 -4.84 5.39
CA ALA A 138 11.58 -4.10 6.17
C ALA A 138 11.30 -2.59 6.21
N ALA A 139 10.79 -2.02 5.11
CA ALA A 139 10.40 -0.61 5.03
C ALA A 139 9.30 -0.26 6.05
N ASN A 140 8.32 -1.14 6.25
CA ASN A 140 7.30 -0.92 7.31
C ASN A 140 7.90 -1.07 8.71
N GLY A 141 8.80 -2.04 8.91
CA GLY A 141 9.47 -2.24 10.19
C GLY A 141 10.44 -1.11 10.56
N ALA A 142 11.08 -0.49 9.56
CA ALA A 142 12.00 0.64 9.76
C ALA A 142 11.28 1.85 10.36
N ARG A 143 9.98 2.05 10.06
CA ARG A 143 9.17 3.10 10.71
C ARG A 143 9.17 2.97 12.22
N GLY A 144 8.92 1.77 12.74
CA GLY A 144 8.85 1.53 14.18
C GLY A 144 10.19 1.81 14.85
N ARG A 145 11.29 1.32 14.25
CA ARG A 145 12.64 1.53 14.76
C ARG A 145 13.07 2.99 14.70
N ALA A 146 12.73 3.69 13.64
CA ALA A 146 13.01 5.12 13.49
C ALA A 146 12.31 5.95 14.57
N LEU A 147 11.03 5.67 14.84
CA LEU A 147 10.29 6.35 15.91
C LEU A 147 10.84 5.99 17.30
N GLU A 148 11.15 4.73 17.53
CA GLU A 148 11.75 4.26 18.78
C GLU A 148 13.10 4.93 19.04
N ALA A 149 13.92 5.12 18.00
CA ALA A 149 15.22 5.78 18.10
C ALA A 149 15.11 7.24 18.57
N VAL A 150 14.05 7.95 18.19
CA VAL A 150 13.77 9.33 18.65
C VAL A 150 12.94 9.40 19.93
N GLY A 151 12.70 8.26 20.59
CA GLY A 151 11.91 8.19 21.83
C GLY A 151 10.40 8.38 21.62
N SER A 152 9.90 8.19 20.40
CA SER A 152 8.48 8.19 20.06
C SER A 152 7.98 6.75 19.84
N SER A 153 6.67 6.56 19.75
CA SER A 153 6.09 5.27 19.36
C SER A 153 5.06 5.39 18.24
N VAL A 154 4.92 4.32 17.46
CA VAL A 154 3.88 4.21 16.42
C VAL A 154 2.48 4.40 17.02
N ALA A 155 2.26 3.92 18.25
CA ALA A 155 0.99 4.05 18.95
C ALA A 155 0.69 5.52 19.31
N GLU A 156 1.69 6.25 19.80
CA GLU A 156 1.57 7.68 20.12
C GLU A 156 1.32 8.52 18.87
N GLU A 157 2.04 8.29 17.78
CA GLU A 157 1.77 9.01 16.51
C GLU A 157 0.37 8.72 15.97
N ASN A 158 -0.05 7.45 15.99
CA ASN A 158 -1.39 7.09 15.52
C ASN A 158 -2.48 7.68 16.42
N ALA A 159 -2.23 7.76 17.73
CA ALA A 159 -3.15 8.41 18.67
C ALA A 159 -3.26 9.92 18.40
N LYS A 160 -2.14 10.61 18.17
CA LYS A 160 -2.13 12.03 17.77
C LYS A 160 -2.89 12.25 16.46
N LYS A 161 -2.65 11.43 15.44
CA LYS A 161 -3.37 11.53 14.15
C LYS A 161 -4.86 11.28 14.30
N ALA A 162 -5.25 10.31 15.12
CA ALA A 162 -6.65 10.06 15.43
C ALA A 162 -7.28 11.25 16.17
N GLU A 163 -6.57 11.84 17.15
CA GLU A 163 -7.03 13.02 17.87
C GLU A 163 -7.22 14.23 16.95
N THR A 164 -6.23 14.55 16.10
CA THR A 164 -6.35 15.64 15.12
C THR A 164 -7.52 15.42 14.16
N LYS A 165 -7.71 14.19 13.67
CA LYS A 165 -8.86 13.87 12.81
C LYS A 165 -10.19 14.05 13.57
N ARG A 166 -10.26 13.60 14.82
CA ARG A 166 -11.47 13.77 15.66
C ARG A 166 -11.76 15.22 15.92
N ASP A 167 -10.77 16.04 16.21
CA ASP A 167 -10.95 17.47 16.44
C ASP A 167 -11.45 18.16 15.16
N ALA A 168 -10.84 17.88 14.00
CA ALA A 168 -11.30 18.43 12.72
C ALA A 168 -12.76 18.06 12.40
N VAL A 169 -13.12 16.78 12.52
CA VAL A 169 -14.49 16.31 12.27
C VAL A 169 -15.46 16.86 13.33
N ARG A 170 -15.02 17.02 14.59
CA ARG A 170 -15.84 17.61 15.64
C ARG A 170 -16.16 19.08 15.34
N ASP A 171 -15.18 19.83 14.86
CA ASP A 171 -15.34 21.26 14.56
C ASP A 171 -16.25 21.47 13.33
N GLU A 172 -16.38 20.47 12.46
CA GLU A 172 -17.31 20.49 11.30
C GLU A 172 -18.73 19.99 11.63
N LEU A 173 -18.90 19.19 12.68
CA LEU A 173 -20.19 18.56 13.01
C LEU A 173 -20.95 19.33 14.09
N GLU A 174 -22.20 19.69 13.78
CA GLU A 174 -23.14 20.27 14.72
C GLU A 174 -24.37 19.38 14.93
N SER A 175 -25.07 19.60 16.05
CA SER A 175 -26.36 18.94 16.29
C SER A 175 -27.37 19.35 15.23
N GLY A 176 -28.11 18.38 14.69
CA GLY A 176 -29.09 18.57 13.62
C GLY A 176 -28.57 18.27 12.22
N MET A 177 -27.25 18.19 12.01
CA MET A 177 -26.66 17.88 10.71
C MET A 177 -26.94 16.44 10.26
N ILE A 178 -27.01 16.23 8.95
CA ILE A 178 -27.24 14.91 8.34
C ILE A 178 -25.90 14.27 8.00
N VAL A 179 -25.72 13.02 8.44
CA VAL A 179 -24.49 12.25 8.23
C VAL A 179 -24.82 10.89 7.64
N GLU A 180 -23.94 10.42 6.75
CA GLU A 180 -23.88 9.02 6.38
C GLU A 180 -22.90 8.29 7.32
N PHE A 181 -23.30 7.14 7.83
CA PHE A 181 -22.49 6.32 8.73
C PHE A 181 -22.79 4.83 8.53
N ARG A 182 -21.94 3.96 9.07
CA ARG A 182 -22.09 2.51 8.92
C ARG A 182 -22.66 1.84 10.18
N ASN A 183 -23.86 1.25 10.08
CA ASN A 183 -24.46 0.42 11.12
C ASN A 183 -25.64 -0.48 10.62
N PRO A 184 -25.47 -1.80 10.35
CA PRO A 184 -24.31 -2.54 9.87
C PRO A 184 -24.00 -2.29 8.37
N ARG A 185 -24.93 -1.66 7.65
CA ARG A 185 -24.80 -1.13 6.28
C ARG A 185 -24.59 0.40 6.33
N LEU A 186 -24.31 1.03 5.20
CA LEU A 186 -24.30 2.49 5.12
C LEU A 186 -25.74 3.00 5.25
N THR A 187 -25.96 3.87 6.22
CA THR A 187 -27.25 4.42 6.63
C THR A 187 -27.10 5.91 6.86
N ILE A 188 -28.17 6.66 6.65
CA ILE A 188 -28.20 8.10 6.86
C ILE A 188 -28.91 8.39 8.18
N GLY A 189 -28.42 9.37 8.91
CA GLY A 189 -29.05 9.79 10.14
C GLY A 189 -28.70 11.21 10.51
N ARG A 190 -29.37 11.71 11.54
CA ARG A 190 -29.19 13.04 12.09
C ARG A 190 -28.29 12.99 13.31
N VAL A 191 -27.33 13.91 13.37
CA VAL A 191 -26.48 14.11 14.54
C VAL A 191 -27.33 14.64 15.69
N VAL A 192 -27.46 13.88 16.76
CA VAL A 192 -28.14 14.33 17.99
C VAL A 192 -27.16 15.05 18.89
N ARG A 193 -25.97 14.45 19.07
CA ARG A 193 -24.98 14.93 20.03
C ARG A 193 -23.56 14.57 19.58
N VAL A 194 -22.68 15.55 19.61
CA VAL A 194 -21.24 15.35 19.41
C VAL A 194 -20.55 15.28 20.76
N ASN A 195 -19.80 14.21 21.02
CA ASN A 195 -18.93 14.07 22.19
C ASN A 195 -17.46 14.14 21.76
N GLN A 196 -16.53 14.08 22.71
CA GLN A 196 -15.10 14.24 22.42
C GLN A 196 -14.52 13.18 21.46
N LYS A 197 -15.04 11.95 21.46
CA LYS A 197 -14.54 10.85 20.62
C LYS A 197 -15.58 10.23 19.69
N THR A 198 -16.85 10.48 19.96
CA THR A 198 -17.98 9.80 19.32
C THR A 198 -19.10 10.77 19.03
N VAL A 199 -19.81 10.55 17.95
CA VAL A 199 -21.08 11.21 17.64
C VAL A 199 -22.25 10.25 17.87
N THR A 200 -23.31 10.73 18.50
CA THR A 200 -24.58 10.01 18.59
C THR A 200 -25.43 10.42 17.40
N VAL A 201 -25.82 9.43 16.61
CA VAL A 201 -26.63 9.62 15.40
C VAL A 201 -27.96 8.91 15.58
N GLU A 202 -29.05 9.62 15.28
CA GLU A 202 -30.41 9.12 15.22
C GLU A 202 -30.77 8.80 13.77
N TYR A 203 -31.34 7.62 13.54
CA TYR A 203 -31.62 7.12 12.20
C TYR A 203 -32.89 6.29 12.19
N ASP A 204 -33.49 6.14 11.01
CA ASP A 204 -34.64 5.26 10.84
C ASP A 204 -34.20 3.80 10.93
N ARG A 205 -34.80 3.09 11.89
CA ARG A 205 -34.55 1.67 12.12
C ARG A 205 -35.09 0.80 11.00
N GLY A 206 -36.10 1.27 10.26
CA GLY A 206 -36.78 0.55 9.17
C GLY A 206 -37.72 -0.56 9.65
N TYR A 207 -37.95 -0.70 10.96
CA TYR A 207 -38.91 -1.64 11.55
C TYR A 207 -39.44 -1.11 12.89
N THR A 208 -40.72 -1.36 13.15
CA THR A 208 -41.46 -0.87 14.33
C THR A 208 -41.77 -1.95 15.35
N LYS A 209 -41.37 -3.21 15.09
CA LYS A 209 -41.51 -4.33 16.02
C LYS A 209 -40.23 -5.12 16.14
N ASP A 210 -39.88 -5.50 17.36
CA ASP A 210 -38.72 -6.37 17.58
C ASP A 210 -39.00 -7.76 17.00
N PRO A 211 -38.16 -8.27 16.09
CA PRO A 211 -38.38 -9.58 15.47
C PRO A 211 -38.24 -10.77 16.44
N LEU A 212 -37.71 -10.55 17.65
CA LEU A 212 -37.53 -11.60 18.66
C LEU A 212 -38.58 -11.55 19.77
N THR A 213 -39.08 -10.36 20.13
CA THR A 213 -39.99 -10.18 21.27
C THR A 213 -41.40 -9.70 20.89
N ASP A 214 -41.63 -9.35 19.61
CA ASP A 214 -42.89 -8.77 19.10
C ASP A 214 -43.33 -7.47 19.81
N GLU A 215 -42.44 -6.86 20.60
CA GLU A 215 -42.68 -5.58 21.27
C GLU A 215 -42.61 -4.41 20.28
N GLU A 216 -43.44 -3.39 20.48
CA GLU A 216 -43.39 -2.15 19.70
C GLU A 216 -42.11 -1.38 20.04
N LEU A 217 -41.34 -1.05 19.01
CA LEU A 217 -40.10 -0.29 19.10
C LEU A 217 -40.30 1.11 18.53
N ASP A 218 -39.54 2.06 19.06
CA ASP A 218 -39.40 3.38 18.45
C ASP A 218 -38.82 3.21 17.02
N PRO A 219 -39.48 3.78 15.99
CA PRO A 219 -38.96 3.79 14.63
C PRO A 219 -37.61 4.51 14.53
N MET A 220 -37.33 5.47 15.41
CA MET A 220 -36.04 6.12 15.49
C MET A 220 -35.12 5.37 16.46
N ALA A 221 -33.95 5.00 15.97
CA ALA A 221 -32.90 4.39 16.77
C ALA A 221 -31.71 5.33 16.91
N GLN A 222 -31.04 5.27 18.05
CA GLN A 222 -29.79 6.00 18.26
C GLN A 222 -28.61 5.04 18.32
N THR A 223 -27.53 5.39 17.65
CA THR A 223 -26.25 4.68 17.73
C THR A 223 -25.10 5.63 17.98
N ARG A 224 -23.96 5.08 18.41
CA ARG A 224 -22.73 5.83 18.62
C ARG A 224 -21.74 5.45 17.53
N VAL A 225 -21.15 6.46 16.89
CA VAL A 225 -20.15 6.31 15.84
C VAL A 225 -18.89 7.04 16.26
N ASP A 226 -17.72 6.42 16.07
CA ASP A 226 -16.43 7.04 16.35
C ASP A 226 -16.15 8.17 15.34
N LEU A 227 -15.68 9.32 15.83
CA LEU A 227 -15.40 10.50 14.99
C LEU A 227 -14.23 10.28 14.02
N ASP A 228 -13.31 9.35 14.31
CA ASP A 228 -12.22 8.96 13.41
C ASP A 228 -12.61 7.85 12.41
N SER A 229 -13.87 7.40 12.42
CA SER A 229 -14.39 6.44 11.45
C SER A 229 -14.15 6.91 10.01
N GLN A 230 -13.81 5.97 9.13
CA GLN A 230 -13.69 6.25 7.68
C GLN A 230 -15.05 6.30 6.99
N TRP A 231 -16.10 5.82 7.67
CA TRP A 231 -17.44 5.71 7.12
C TRP A 231 -18.38 6.81 7.60
N LEU A 232 -17.88 7.74 8.42
CA LEU A 232 -18.65 8.89 8.87
C LEU A 232 -18.42 10.03 7.89
N THR A 233 -19.48 10.43 7.18
CA THR A 233 -19.44 11.47 6.14
C THR A 233 -20.55 12.49 6.39
N LEU A 234 -20.22 13.77 6.41
CA LEU A 234 -21.21 14.84 6.47
C LEU A 234 -21.88 15.01 5.10
N LEU A 235 -23.22 15.06 5.08
CA LEU A 235 -24.00 15.32 3.88
C LEU A 235 -24.46 16.78 3.89
N THR A 236 -23.70 17.67 3.25
CA THR A 236 -23.97 19.13 3.25
C THR A 236 -25.10 19.55 2.32
N ASN A 237 -25.58 18.65 1.45
CA ASN A 237 -26.57 18.96 0.41
C ASN A 237 -28.00 18.53 0.78
N ALA A 238 -28.23 18.08 2.01
CA ALA A 238 -29.53 17.62 2.47
C ALA A 238 -29.87 18.24 3.84
N GLU A 239 -31.08 18.78 3.96
CA GLU A 239 -31.58 19.37 5.20
C GLU A 239 -32.32 18.31 6.05
N THR A 240 -32.76 17.21 5.41
CA THR A 240 -33.49 16.11 6.04
C THR A 240 -32.91 14.73 5.72
N ILE A 241 -33.24 13.73 6.55
CA ILE A 241 -32.85 12.33 6.33
C ILE A 241 -33.49 11.80 5.03
N GLU A 242 -34.77 12.10 4.80
CA GLU A 242 -35.52 11.64 3.62
C GLU A 242 -34.94 12.18 2.31
N GLU A 243 -34.57 13.47 2.26
CA GLU A 243 -33.91 14.06 1.09
C GLU A 243 -32.55 13.42 0.81
N ALA A 244 -31.78 13.14 1.87
CA ALA A 244 -30.48 12.52 1.75
C ALA A 244 -30.58 11.06 1.27
N GLU A 245 -31.60 10.32 1.69
CA GLU A 245 -31.87 8.96 1.22
C GLU A 245 -32.29 8.95 -0.25
N GLN A 246 -33.16 9.89 -0.68
CA GLN A 246 -33.55 10.04 -2.08
C GLN A 246 -32.34 10.35 -2.99
N GLN A 247 -31.47 11.27 -2.57
CA GLN A 247 -30.25 11.60 -3.33
C GLN A 247 -29.31 10.39 -3.47
N ARG A 248 -29.24 9.52 -2.46
CA ARG A 248 -28.43 8.30 -2.49
C ARG A 248 -29.01 7.27 -3.46
N ASP A 249 -30.33 7.08 -3.44
CA ASP A 249 -31.00 6.12 -4.30
C ASP A 249 -30.91 6.55 -5.78
N GLU A 250 -31.08 7.85 -6.09
CA GLU A 250 -30.88 8.42 -7.43
C GLU A 250 -29.43 8.29 -7.94
N ALA A 251 -28.45 8.34 -7.04
CA ALA A 251 -27.04 8.17 -7.39
C ALA A 251 -26.63 6.70 -7.60
N THR A 252 -27.41 5.74 -7.09
CA THR A 252 -27.11 4.31 -7.18
C THR A 252 -27.76 3.65 -8.42
N ASP A 253 -28.81 4.27 -8.98
CA ASP A 253 -29.52 3.82 -10.18
C ASP A 253 -28.94 4.34 -11.52
N ASN A 254 -27.80 5.05 -11.48
CA ASN A 254 -27.02 5.48 -12.66
C ASN A 254 -25.70 4.69 -12.78
#